data_AF-A0A950WTB0-F1
#
_entry.id   AF-A0A950WTB0-F1
#
_cell.length_a   1.000
_cell.length_b   1.000
_cell.length_c   1.000
_cell.angle_alpha   90.00
_cell.angle_beta   90.00
_cell.angle_gamma   90.00
#
_symmetry.space_group_name_H-M   'P 1'
#
loop_
_entity.id
_entity.type
_entity.pdbx_description
1 polymer ?
#
loop_
_entity_poly.entity_id
_entity_poly.type
_entity_poly.pdbx_seq_one_letter_code
_entity_poly.pdbx_strand_id
1 'polypeptide(L)'
;MVIEPRTLRQVDFRFRSRGYNPDDVDDFLERLAIGLETLHRQIEAVGDVTPKPEAPPPVDPSLEAEMTEAGMRRMLQRSQAEADELVRVAREEAAKQVAEAEARAAEIVEKAPETLPVYGQAQELHQELLELQARRNSLWAHLVAFEQLLVEQTPLIPSAGTPPPRPVDCMHLYAGSPVAAP
;
A
#
# COMPACT_ATOMS: atom_id res chain seq x y z
N MET A 1 -19.01 -4.05 -18.11
CA MET A 1 -20.11 -4.06 -17.11
C MET A 1 -19.83 -2.90 -16.17
N VAL A 2 -20.49 -1.76 -16.39
CA VAL A 2 -20.29 -0.55 -15.58
C VAL A 2 -21.35 -0.56 -14.50
N ILE A 3 -20.93 -0.62 -13.24
CA ILE A 3 -21.84 -0.54 -12.10
C ILE A 3 -22.02 0.95 -11.82
N GLU A 4 -23.26 1.43 -11.90
CA GLU A 4 -23.57 2.83 -11.67
C GLU A 4 -23.78 3.09 -10.16
N PRO A 5 -23.27 4.19 -9.58
CA PRO A 5 -23.33 4.44 -8.14
C PRO A 5 -24.76 4.40 -7.56
N ARG A 6 -25.77 4.78 -8.36
CA ARG A 6 -27.18 4.72 -7.98
C ARG A 6 -27.68 3.29 -7.80
N THR A 7 -27.15 2.37 -8.60
CA THR A 7 -27.51 0.94 -8.57
C THR A 7 -26.96 0.28 -7.31
N LEU A 8 -25.81 0.73 -6.78
CA LEU A 8 -25.25 0.22 -5.52
C LEU A 8 -26.10 0.57 -4.30
N ARG A 9 -26.82 1.71 -4.33
CA ARG A 9 -27.70 2.15 -3.22
C ARG A 9 -29.07 1.45 -3.18
N GLN A 10 -29.39 0.62 -4.17
CA GLN A 10 -30.72 -0.01 -4.32
C GLN A 10 -30.65 -1.54 -4.25
N VAL A 11 -29.52 -2.12 -3.85
CA VAL A 11 -29.37 -3.59 -3.82
C VAL A 11 -29.86 -4.15 -2.50
N ASP A 12 -31.03 -4.78 -2.50
CA ASP A 12 -31.52 -5.53 -1.35
C ASP A 12 -30.97 -6.97 -1.35
N PHE A 13 -30.25 -7.35 -0.28
CA PHE A 13 -29.76 -8.73 -0.11
C PHE A 13 -30.73 -9.61 0.66
N ARG A 14 -30.82 -10.89 0.27
CA ARG A 14 -31.64 -11.89 0.96
C ARG A 14 -30.88 -12.46 2.15
N PHE A 15 -31.42 -12.30 3.35
CA PHE A 15 -30.83 -12.80 4.59
C PHE A 15 -30.71 -14.34 4.58
N ARG A 16 -29.51 -14.87 4.84
CA ARG A 16 -29.26 -16.30 5.07
C ARG A 16 -28.62 -16.50 6.44
N SER A 17 -28.90 -17.64 7.09
CA SER A 17 -28.42 -17.96 8.45
C SER A 17 -26.89 -18.03 8.64
N ARG A 18 -26.13 -17.99 7.55
CA ARG A 18 -24.69 -17.71 7.51
C ARG A 18 -24.45 -16.71 6.37
N GLY A 19 -23.86 -15.57 6.69
CA GLY A 19 -23.58 -14.49 5.73
C GLY A 19 -23.00 -13.27 6.43
N TYR A 20 -22.64 -12.28 5.63
CA TYR A 20 -22.25 -10.96 6.13
C TYR A 20 -23.46 -10.27 6.79
N ASN A 21 -23.20 -9.52 7.84
CA ASN A 21 -24.20 -8.72 8.53
C ASN A 21 -24.74 -7.64 7.55
N PRO A 22 -26.06 -7.55 7.31
CA PRO A 22 -26.62 -6.59 6.36
C PRO A 22 -26.22 -5.14 6.66
N ASP A 23 -26.21 -4.75 7.95
CA ASP A 23 -25.87 -3.39 8.35
C ASP A 23 -24.42 -3.01 7.96
N ASP A 24 -23.47 -3.94 8.13
CA ASP A 24 -22.06 -3.72 7.77
C ASP A 24 -21.86 -3.68 6.24
N VAL A 25 -22.72 -4.38 5.48
CA VAL A 25 -22.70 -4.38 4.02
C VAL A 25 -23.28 -3.08 3.47
N ASP A 26 -24.35 -2.55 4.07
CA ASP A 26 -24.96 -1.29 3.68
C ASP A 26 -23.99 -0.12 3.90
N ASP A 27 -23.33 -0.07 5.07
CA ASP A 27 -22.27 0.91 5.35
C ASP A 27 -21.11 0.83 4.35
N PHE A 28 -20.74 -0.39 3.93
CA PHE A 28 -19.70 -0.60 2.93
C PHE A 28 -20.13 -0.13 1.53
N LEU A 29 -21.37 -0.39 1.14
CA LEU A 29 -21.92 0.04 -0.14
C LEU A 29 -22.07 1.56 -0.22
N GLU A 30 -22.43 2.22 0.88
CA GLU A 30 -22.47 3.68 0.94
C GLU A 30 -21.07 4.29 0.71
N ARG A 31 -20.06 3.75 1.39
CA ARG A 31 -18.65 4.17 1.21
C ARG A 31 -18.15 3.90 -0.20
N LEU A 32 -18.50 2.76 -0.80
CA LEU A 32 -18.17 2.44 -2.18
C LEU A 32 -18.85 3.38 -3.17
N ALA A 33 -20.12 3.74 -2.94
CA ALA A 33 -20.85 4.67 -3.79
C ALA A 33 -20.17 6.06 -3.79
N ILE A 34 -19.76 6.56 -2.62
CA ILE A 34 -19.01 7.82 -2.49
C ILE A 34 -17.66 7.73 -3.21
N GLY A 35 -16.94 6.62 -3.04
CA GLY A 35 -15.66 6.38 -3.71
C GLY A 35 -15.80 6.36 -5.24
N LEU A 36 -16.85 5.71 -5.75
CA LEU A 36 -17.12 5.61 -7.18
C LEU A 36 -17.57 6.94 -7.79
N GLU A 37 -18.39 7.73 -7.08
CA GLU A 37 -18.75 9.10 -7.47
C GLU A 37 -17.52 10.01 -7.56
N THR A 38 -16.60 9.88 -6.60
CA THR A 38 -15.34 10.65 -6.59
C THR A 38 -14.45 10.27 -7.77
N LEU A 39 -14.34 8.97 -8.06
CA LEU A 39 -13.56 8.46 -9.19
C LEU A 39 -14.18 8.89 -10.54
N HIS A 40 -15.50 8.79 -10.69
CA HIS A 40 -16.20 9.29 -11.89
C HIS A 40 -15.98 10.79 -12.09
N ARG A 41 -16.07 11.60 -11.02
CA ARG A 41 -15.79 13.04 -11.10
C ARG A 41 -14.34 13.33 -11.51
N GLN A 42 -13.37 12.53 -11.07
CA GLN A 42 -11.98 12.66 -11.49
C GLN A 42 -11.78 12.26 -12.96
N ILE A 43 -12.45 11.21 -13.43
CA ILE A 43 -12.41 10.79 -14.84
C ILE A 43 -13.05 11.86 -15.72
N GLU A 44 -14.16 12.46 -15.32
CA GLU A 44 -14.77 13.60 -16.02
C GLU A 44 -13.85 14.82 -16.02
N ALA A 45 -13.22 15.14 -14.89
CA ALA A 45 -12.28 16.26 -14.79
C ALA A 45 -11.03 16.08 -15.66
N VAL A 46 -10.57 14.83 -15.87
CA VAL A 46 -9.45 14.52 -16.78
C VAL A 46 -9.93 14.43 -18.23
N GLY A 47 -11.16 13.95 -18.47
CA GLY A 47 -11.78 13.84 -19.78
C GLY A 47 -12.19 15.18 -20.40
N ASP A 48 -12.51 16.19 -19.59
CA ASP A 48 -12.73 17.57 -20.07
C ASP A 48 -11.44 18.27 -20.52
N VAL A 49 -10.26 17.74 -20.15
CA VAL A 49 -8.95 18.25 -20.60
C VAL A 49 -8.51 17.63 -21.92
N THR A 50 -9.10 16.50 -22.34
CA THR A 50 -8.99 16.10 -23.75
C THR A 50 -9.85 17.07 -24.58
N PRO A 51 -9.26 17.81 -25.54
CA PRO A 51 -10.05 18.71 -26.37
C PRO A 51 -11.11 17.89 -27.10
N LYS A 52 -12.36 18.08 -26.67
CA LYS A 52 -13.53 17.70 -27.46
C LYS A 52 -13.27 18.21 -28.88
N PRO A 53 -13.27 17.37 -29.93
CA PRO A 53 -13.15 17.88 -31.29
C PRO A 53 -14.32 18.84 -31.46
N GLU A 54 -13.99 20.13 -31.48
CA GLU A 54 -14.91 21.22 -31.72
C GLU A 54 -15.62 20.86 -33.03
N ALA A 55 -16.95 20.76 -32.97
CA ALA A 55 -17.74 20.50 -34.17
C ALA A 55 -17.29 21.53 -35.23
N PRO A 56 -17.01 21.10 -36.47
CA PRO A 56 -16.51 22.03 -37.47
C PRO A 56 -17.51 23.19 -37.58
N PRO A 57 -17.04 24.46 -37.57
CA PRO A 57 -17.92 25.61 -37.72
C PRO A 57 -18.74 25.46 -39.02
N PRO A 58 -19.94 26.06 -39.10
CA PRO A 58 -20.71 26.06 -40.33
C PRO A 58 -19.83 26.61 -41.44
N VAL A 59 -19.56 25.78 -42.44
CA VAL A 59 -18.78 26.14 -43.61
C VAL A 59 -19.48 27.28 -44.33
N ASP A 60 -18.89 28.48 -44.24
CA ASP A 60 -19.31 29.64 -45.00
C ASP A 60 -19.23 29.32 -46.51
N PRO A 61 -20.23 29.72 -47.33
CA PRO A 61 -20.24 29.48 -48.77
C PRO A 61 -19.13 30.23 -49.54
N SER A 62 -18.27 31.01 -48.86
CA SER A 62 -17.04 31.58 -49.40
C SER A 62 -15.97 30.52 -49.71
N LEU A 63 -16.10 29.30 -49.16
CA LEU A 63 -15.20 28.18 -49.43
C LEU A 63 -15.18 27.72 -50.89
N GLU A 64 -16.27 27.92 -51.65
CA GLU A 64 -16.27 27.58 -53.09
C GLU A 64 -15.40 28.54 -53.93
N ALA A 65 -15.17 29.77 -53.44
CA ALA A 65 -14.27 30.73 -54.10
C ALA A 65 -12.78 30.46 -53.80
N GLU A 66 -12.45 29.65 -52.77
CA GLU A 66 -11.08 29.30 -52.38
C GLU A 66 -10.55 27.97 -52.97
N MET A 67 -11.33 27.28 -53.81
CA MET A 67 -10.85 26.14 -54.62
C MET A 67 -9.90 26.53 -55.77
N THR A 68 -9.29 27.71 -55.70
CA THR A 68 -8.14 28.04 -56.55
C THR A 68 -6.89 27.37 -55.98
N GLU A 69 -5.95 27.01 -56.84
CA GLU A 69 -4.64 26.45 -56.43
C GLU A 69 -3.91 27.34 -55.40
N ALA A 70 -4.15 28.65 -55.45
CA ALA A 70 -3.63 29.62 -54.48
C ALA A 70 -4.30 29.52 -53.10
N GLY A 71 -5.62 29.28 -53.03
CA GLY A 71 -6.33 29.06 -51.77
C GLY A 71 -5.88 27.76 -51.09
N MET A 72 -5.79 26.66 -51.86
CA MET A 72 -5.26 25.38 -51.36
C MET A 72 -3.82 25.50 -50.84
N ARG A 73 -2.94 26.21 -51.57
CA ARG A 73 -1.56 26.46 -51.10
C ARG A 73 -1.50 27.25 -49.79
N ARG A 74 -2.34 28.27 -49.63
CA ARG A 74 -2.41 29.06 -48.39
C ARG A 74 -2.94 28.23 -47.22
N MET A 75 -3.94 27.38 -47.46
CA MET A 75 -4.47 26.48 -46.44
C MET A 75 -3.42 25.46 -45.99
N LEU A 76 -2.72 24.82 -46.94
CA LEU A 76 -1.62 23.90 -46.62
C LEU A 76 -0.49 24.57 -45.84
N GLN A 77 -0.13 25.81 -46.19
CA GLN A 77 0.89 26.57 -45.45
C GLN A 77 0.44 26.90 -44.03
N ARG A 78 -0.83 27.25 -43.81
CA ARG A 78 -1.37 27.45 -42.46
C ARG A 78 -1.39 26.17 -41.64
N SER A 79 -1.89 25.07 -42.22
CA SER A 79 -1.91 23.77 -41.54
C SER A 79 -0.51 23.26 -41.22
N GLN A 80 0.48 23.50 -42.08
CA GLN A 80 1.88 23.18 -41.79
C GLN A 80 2.43 24.03 -40.63
N ALA A 81 2.19 25.35 -40.66
CA ALA A 81 2.61 26.24 -39.57
C ALA A 81 1.95 25.87 -38.23
N GLU A 82 0.66 25.49 -38.24
CA GLU A 82 -0.06 25.01 -37.06
C GLU A 82 0.53 23.67 -36.57
N ALA A 83 0.82 22.74 -37.47
CA ALA A 83 1.46 21.47 -37.10
C ALA A 83 2.85 21.68 -36.49
N ASP A 84 3.66 22.57 -37.07
CA ASP A 84 4.99 22.90 -36.54
C ASP A 84 4.90 23.54 -35.15
N GLU A 85 3.92 24.42 -34.92
CA GLU A 85 3.68 25.04 -33.63
C GLU A 85 3.22 24.02 -32.58
N LEU A 86 2.32 23.09 -32.95
CA LEU A 86 1.91 22.00 -32.05
C LEU A 86 3.10 21.10 -31.69
N VAL A 87 3.99 20.79 -32.65
CA VAL A 87 5.21 20.03 -32.39
C VAL A 87 6.16 20.79 -31.46
N ARG A 88 6.28 22.10 -31.63
CA ARG A 88 7.10 22.95 -30.73
C ARG A 88 6.57 22.92 -29.31
N VAL A 89 5.26 23.15 -29.12
CA VAL A 89 4.61 23.13 -27.80
C VAL A 89 4.74 21.75 -27.15
N ALA A 90 4.46 20.67 -27.89
CA ALA A 90 4.58 19.30 -27.36
C ALA A 90 6.02 18.97 -26.91
N ARG A 91 7.03 19.46 -27.65
CA ARG A 91 8.44 19.29 -27.26
C ARG A 91 8.79 20.07 -26.00
N GLU A 92 8.28 21.29 -25.85
CA GLU A 92 8.48 22.11 -24.65
C GLU A 92 7.81 21.48 -23.43
N GLU A 93 6.60 20.94 -23.58
CA GLU A 93 5.89 20.24 -22.51
C GLU A 93 6.60 18.93 -22.12
N ALA A 94 7.05 18.15 -23.11
CA ALA A 94 7.83 16.94 -22.85
C ALA A 94 9.13 17.27 -22.12
N ALA A 95 9.84 18.34 -22.51
CA ALA A 95 11.05 18.78 -21.83
C ALA A 95 10.77 19.18 -20.37
N LYS A 96 9.66 19.88 -20.09
CA LYS A 96 9.23 20.19 -18.73
C LYS A 96 8.93 18.94 -17.91
N GLN A 97 8.19 17.98 -18.49
CA GLN A 97 7.87 16.71 -17.80
C GLN A 97 9.12 15.91 -17.47
N VAL A 98 10.08 15.84 -18.40
CA VAL A 98 11.37 15.17 -18.17
C VAL A 98 12.13 15.87 -17.06
N ALA A 99 12.24 17.20 -17.08
CA ALA A 99 12.91 17.95 -16.02
C ALA A 99 12.25 17.76 -14.64
N GLU A 100 10.91 17.74 -14.57
CA GLU A 100 10.18 17.46 -13.33
C GLU A 100 10.36 16.02 -12.84
N ALA A 101 10.44 15.05 -13.76
CA ALA A 101 10.71 13.66 -13.41
C ALA A 101 12.13 13.48 -12.89
N GLU A 102 13.12 14.12 -13.52
CA GLU A 102 14.51 14.12 -13.09
C GLU A 102 14.69 14.80 -11.73
N ALA A 103 14.04 15.95 -11.49
CA ALA A 103 14.06 16.62 -10.19
C ALA A 103 13.48 15.73 -9.08
N ARG A 104 12.34 15.07 -9.33
CA ARG A 104 11.74 14.11 -8.39
C ARG A 104 12.64 12.91 -8.14
N ALA A 105 13.27 12.37 -9.18
CA ALA A 105 14.21 11.26 -9.04
C ALA A 105 15.42 11.66 -8.19
N ALA A 106 15.97 12.86 -8.41
CA ALA A 106 17.08 13.40 -7.62
C ALA A 106 16.69 13.56 -6.15
N GLU A 107 15.51 14.10 -5.85
CA GLU A 107 14.99 14.23 -4.48
C GLU A 107 14.84 12.88 -3.79
N ILE A 108 14.35 11.85 -4.49
CA ILE A 108 14.24 10.49 -3.94
C ILE A 108 15.63 9.92 -3.63
N VAL A 109 16.60 10.09 -4.52
CA VAL A 109 17.98 9.61 -4.32
C VAL A 109 18.66 10.35 -3.16
N GLU A 110 18.40 11.65 -3.00
CA GLU A 110 18.92 12.45 -1.89
C GLU A 110 18.32 12.01 -0.54
N LYS A 111 17.03 11.65 -0.49
CA LYS A 111 16.35 11.17 0.73
C LYS A 111 16.60 9.70 1.04
N ALA A 112 16.99 8.90 0.05
CA ALA A 112 17.33 7.48 0.24
C ALA A 112 18.33 7.23 1.39
N PRO A 113 19.49 7.91 1.48
CA PRO A 113 20.45 7.68 2.56
C PRO A 113 19.92 7.97 3.96
N GLU A 114 18.92 8.85 4.13
CA GLU A 114 18.30 9.11 5.43
C GLU A 114 17.43 7.93 5.89
N THR A 115 16.78 7.26 4.95
CA THR A 115 15.83 6.18 5.24
C THR A 115 16.50 4.79 5.32
N LEU A 116 17.58 4.57 4.57
CA LEU A 116 18.34 3.31 4.57
C LEU A 116 18.80 2.82 5.96
N PRO A 117 19.39 3.64 6.85
CA PRO A 117 19.80 3.17 8.18
C PRO A 117 18.62 2.77 9.06
N VAL A 118 17.46 3.43 8.91
CA VAL A 118 16.22 3.07 9.63
C VAL A 118 15.74 1.69 9.21
N TYR A 119 15.78 1.38 7.92
CA TYR A 119 15.45 0.04 7.42
C TYR A 119 16.44 -1.03 7.88
N GLY A 120 17.75 -0.72 7.90
CA GLY A 120 18.77 -1.63 8.42
C GLY A 120 18.55 -1.96 9.90
N GLN A 121 18.37 -0.94 10.73
CA GLN A 121 18.08 -1.11 12.16
C GLN A 121 16.76 -1.88 12.40
N ALA A 122 15.72 -1.62 11.61
CA ALA A 122 14.46 -2.36 11.71
C ALA A 122 14.63 -3.85 11.37
N GLN A 123 15.48 -4.18 10.40
CA GLN A 123 15.80 -5.58 10.06
C GLN A 123 16.62 -6.26 11.16
N GLU A 124 17.64 -5.59 11.70
CA GLU A 124 18.43 -6.09 12.83
C GLU A 124 17.54 -6.37 14.04
N LEU A 125 16.70 -5.41 14.43
CA LEU A 125 15.78 -5.56 15.54
C LEU A 125 14.77 -6.70 15.30
N HIS A 126 14.33 -6.90 14.06
CA HIS A 126 13.45 -8.01 13.71
C HIS A 126 14.15 -9.36 13.86
N GLN A 127 15.41 -9.47 13.45
CA GLN A 127 16.21 -10.68 13.64
C GLN A 127 16.41 -10.99 15.13
N GLU A 128 16.76 -9.99 15.94
CA GLU A 128 16.85 -10.14 17.40
C GLU A 128 15.53 -10.62 18.02
N LEU A 129 14.39 -10.09 17.56
CA LEU A 129 13.07 -10.51 18.03
C LEU A 129 12.83 -11.99 17.72
N LEU A 130 13.17 -12.44 16.51
CA LEU A 130 13.05 -13.84 16.11
C LEU A 130 13.94 -14.76 16.95
N GLU A 131 15.17 -14.36 17.23
CA GLU A 131 16.09 -15.11 18.09
C GLU A 131 15.56 -15.23 19.53
N LEU A 132 15.06 -14.11 20.09
CA LEU A 132 14.46 -14.10 21.42
C LEU A 132 13.20 -14.97 21.49
N GLN A 133 12.37 -14.96 20.45
CA GLN A 133 11.20 -15.84 20.34
C GLN A 133 11.61 -17.31 20.26
N ALA A 134 12.62 -17.65 19.46
CA ALA A 134 13.14 -19.00 19.37
C ALA A 134 13.68 -19.48 20.72
N ARG A 135 14.47 -18.65 21.41
CA ARG A 135 14.98 -18.95 22.75
C ARG A 135 13.87 -19.15 23.77
N ARG A 136 12.87 -18.26 23.79
CA ARG A 136 11.68 -18.38 24.63
C ARG A 136 10.95 -19.71 24.38
N ASN A 137 10.74 -20.06 23.11
CA ASN A 137 10.02 -21.28 22.75
C ASN A 137 10.81 -22.54 23.17
N SER A 138 12.13 -22.53 23.04
CA SER A 138 12.99 -23.61 23.55
C SER A 138 12.93 -23.75 25.06
N LEU A 139 13.01 -22.63 25.81
CA LEU A 139 12.87 -22.66 27.27
C LEU A 139 11.50 -23.20 27.70
N TRP A 140 10.44 -22.79 27.02
CA TRP A 140 9.11 -23.34 27.23
C TRP A 140 9.06 -24.85 26.97
N ALA A 141 9.64 -25.33 25.87
CA ALA A 141 9.72 -26.75 25.58
C ALA A 141 10.47 -27.52 26.68
N HIS A 142 11.54 -26.95 27.23
CA HIS A 142 12.29 -27.54 28.34
C HIS A 142 11.47 -27.57 29.64
N LEU A 143 10.72 -26.51 29.96
CA LEU A 143 9.83 -26.48 31.12
C LEU A 143 8.75 -27.55 31.02
N VAL A 144 8.09 -27.67 29.85
CA VAL A 144 7.07 -28.70 29.63
C VAL A 144 7.69 -30.10 29.75
N ALA A 145 8.88 -30.32 29.20
CA ALA A 145 9.57 -31.61 29.34
C ALA A 145 9.94 -31.92 30.79
N PHE A 146 10.38 -30.93 31.56
CA PHE A 146 10.69 -31.08 32.99
C PHE A 146 9.45 -31.38 33.81
N GLU A 147 8.33 -30.70 33.56
CA GLU A 147 7.04 -31.00 34.19
C GLU A 147 6.59 -32.45 33.92
N GLN A 148 6.74 -32.94 32.68
CA GLN A 148 6.43 -34.33 32.33
C GLN A 148 7.30 -35.32 33.11
N LEU A 149 8.62 -35.06 33.23
CA LEU A 149 9.52 -35.90 34.00
C LEU A 149 9.16 -35.92 35.50
N LEU A 150 8.71 -34.79 36.07
CA LEU A 150 8.26 -34.75 37.46
C LEU A 150 6.99 -35.59 37.68
N VAL A 151 6.04 -35.54 36.73
CA VAL A 151 4.82 -36.36 36.78
C VAL A 151 5.16 -37.86 36.65
N GLU A 152 6.10 -38.22 35.76
CA GLU A 152 6.57 -39.61 35.62
C GLU A 152 7.36 -40.10 36.84
N GLN A 153 8.14 -39.22 37.48
CA GLN A 153 8.90 -39.52 38.69
C GLN A 153 8.13 -39.28 39.99
N THR A 154 6.81 -39.07 39.95
CA THR A 154 6.01 -39.13 41.18
C THR A 154 5.61 -40.59 41.41
N PRO A 155 6.37 -41.41 42.18
CA PRO A 155 5.87 -42.70 42.59
C PRO A 155 4.60 -42.47 43.40
N LEU A 156 3.55 -43.22 43.07
CA LEU A 156 2.45 -43.53 43.98
C LEU A 156 3.05 -44.24 45.20
N ILE A 157 3.65 -43.49 46.14
CA ILE A 157 4.06 -44.04 47.43
C ILE A 157 2.80 -44.01 48.31
N PRO A 158 2.22 -45.16 48.69
CA PRO A 158 1.35 -45.20 49.85
C PRO A 158 2.19 -44.77 51.05
N SER A 159 1.82 -43.63 51.64
CA SER A 159 2.39 -43.09 52.86
C SER A 159 2.55 -44.18 53.94
N ALA A 160 3.78 -44.62 54.14
CA ALA A 160 4.19 -45.37 55.33
C ALA A 160 5.62 -44.98 55.73
N GLY A 161 5.73 -43.87 56.46
CA GLY A 161 6.66 -43.78 57.59
C GLY A 161 8.13 -43.45 57.34
N THR A 162 8.47 -42.42 56.56
CA THR A 162 9.82 -41.82 56.59
C THR A 162 9.79 -40.36 57.09
N PRO A 163 10.66 -39.98 58.05
CA PRO A 163 10.67 -38.64 58.63
C PRO A 163 11.20 -37.58 57.64
N PRO A 164 10.79 -36.30 57.79
CA PRO A 164 11.06 -35.27 56.80
C PRO A 164 12.56 -34.92 56.66
N PRO A 165 13.04 -34.65 55.44
CA PRO A 165 14.41 -34.20 55.23
C PRO A 165 14.62 -32.79 55.80
N ARG A 166 15.79 -32.56 56.41
CA ARG A 166 16.20 -31.27 56.95
C ARG A 166 16.39 -30.23 55.83
N PRO A 167 16.13 -28.94 56.08
CA PRO A 167 16.31 -27.90 55.09
C PRO A 167 17.77 -27.78 54.68
N VAL A 168 18.03 -27.77 53.37
CA VAL A 168 19.33 -27.48 52.79
C VAL A 168 19.41 -25.97 52.61
N ASP A 169 20.39 -25.33 53.26
CA ASP A 169 20.65 -23.90 53.12
C ASP A 169 21.24 -23.59 51.73
N CYS A 170 20.37 -23.22 50.80
CA CYS A 170 20.76 -22.73 49.47
C CYS A 170 21.04 -21.23 49.52
N MET A 171 22.17 -20.83 50.12
CA MET A 171 22.62 -19.42 50.19
C MET A 171 24.04 -19.24 49.63
N HIS A 172 24.35 -19.81 48.46
CA HIS A 172 25.62 -19.53 47.77
C HIS A 172 25.52 -19.60 46.25
N LEU A 173 24.68 -18.77 45.61
CA LEU A 173 24.79 -18.47 44.18
C LEU A 173 24.40 -17.01 43.88
N TYR A 174 24.99 -16.06 44.60
CA TYR A 174 25.04 -14.66 44.18
C TYR A 174 26.41 -14.08 44.54
N ALA A 175 27.45 -14.60 43.89
CA ALA A 175 28.76 -13.97 43.89
C ALA A 175 29.15 -13.66 42.44
N GLY A 176 28.89 -12.41 42.07
CA GLY A 176 29.62 -11.60 41.09
C GLY A 176 30.00 -12.22 39.75
N SER A 177 29.38 -11.72 38.68
CA SER A 177 30.13 -11.46 37.45
C SER A 177 29.95 -9.99 37.07
N PRO A 178 31.05 -9.23 36.86
CA PRO A 178 30.99 -7.80 36.63
C PRO A 178 30.49 -7.49 35.21
N VAL A 179 29.55 -6.56 35.13
CA VAL A 179 29.15 -5.86 33.92
C VAL A 179 30.35 -5.06 33.42
N ALA A 180 30.87 -5.41 32.24
CA ALA A 180 31.78 -4.58 31.49
C ALA A 180 31.00 -3.76 30.45
N ALA A 181 30.99 -2.44 30.63
CA ALA A 181 30.77 -1.42 29.60
C ALA A 181 31.19 -0.05 30.17
N PRO A 182 31.53 0.95 29.34
CA PRO A 182 31.72 0.94 27.88
C PRO A 182 33.18 0.89 27.43
#